data_AF-A0AAE1GJ96-F1
#
_entry.id   AF-A0AAE1GJ96-F1
#
_cell.length_a   1.000
_cell.length_b   1.000
_cell.length_c   1.000
_cell.angle_alpha   90.00
_cell.angle_beta   90.00
_cell.angle_gamma   90.00
#
_symmetry.space_group_name_H-M   'P 1'
#
loop_
_entity.id
_entity.type
_entity.pdbx_description
1 polymer ?
#
loop_
_entity_poly.entity_id
_entity_poly.type
_entity_poly.pdbx_seq_one_letter_code
_entity_poly.pdbx_strand_id
1 'polypeptide(L)'
;MPYDFSTWDRNCLEEQVTPLAGNVTGTVPSWLRGSYILDGPGRMTFGESEFNHIFDGSALLQKFTFEETGVTFASRFLQSYAYTSNMEHQQIVVSEFGTTGKSVAKGKLGK
;
A
#
# COMPACT_ATOMS: atom_id res chain seq x y z
N MET A 1 13.03 17.10 16.72
CA MET A 1 13.00 16.07 15.66
C MET A 1 12.23 16.68 14.49
N PRO A 2 12.88 17.13 13.41
CA PRO A 2 12.15 17.53 12.21
C PRO A 2 11.38 16.34 11.65
N TYR A 3 10.18 16.59 11.15
CA TYR A 3 9.32 15.56 10.57
C TYR A 3 9.89 15.10 9.23
N ASP A 4 10.16 13.80 9.09
CA ASP A 4 10.70 13.22 7.88
C ASP A 4 9.57 12.78 6.94
N PHE A 5 9.27 13.60 5.94
CA PHE A 5 8.24 13.31 4.93
C PHE A 5 8.59 12.13 4.02
N SER A 6 9.85 11.68 3.98
CA SER A 6 10.21 10.47 3.19
C SER A 6 9.54 9.19 3.73
N THR A 7 9.07 9.21 4.98
CA THR A 7 8.27 8.10 5.55
C THR A 7 6.86 7.99 4.95
N TRP A 8 6.35 9.05 4.31
CA TRP A 8 5.05 9.05 3.63
C TRP A 8 5.15 8.65 2.17
N ASP A 9 6.29 8.92 1.54
CA ASP A 9 6.56 8.60 0.13
C ASP A 9 7.21 7.21 -0.01
N ARG A 10 6.72 6.23 0.74
CA ARG A 10 7.24 4.87 0.67
C ARG A 10 6.70 4.18 -0.56
N ASN A 11 7.61 3.78 -1.44
CA ASN A 11 7.29 2.91 -2.57
C ASN A 11 7.48 1.43 -2.20
N CYS A 12 6.41 0.80 -1.75
CA CYS A 12 6.32 -0.63 -1.49
C CYS A 12 6.16 -1.40 -2.81
N LEU A 13 7.13 -2.24 -3.13
CA LEU A 13 7.08 -3.07 -4.34
C LEU A 13 6.50 -4.47 -4.07
N GLU A 14 6.56 -4.91 -2.82
CA GLU A 14 6.19 -6.27 -2.39
C GLU A 14 5.27 -6.23 -1.17
N GLU A 15 4.18 -6.99 -1.25
CA GLU A 15 3.25 -7.20 -0.14
C GLU A 15 3.83 -8.14 0.92
N GLN A 16 3.49 -7.91 2.18
CA GLN A 16 3.74 -8.87 3.24
C GLN A 16 2.48 -9.72 3.51
N VAL A 17 2.25 -10.72 2.64
CA VAL A 17 1.05 -11.56 2.71
C VAL A 17 1.09 -12.52 3.90
N THR A 18 2.25 -13.12 4.18
CA THR A 18 2.45 -13.99 5.34
C THR A 18 2.73 -13.13 6.58
N PRO A 19 1.95 -13.24 7.67
CA PRO A 19 2.15 -12.40 8.84
C PRO A 19 3.56 -12.54 9.43
N LEU A 20 4.27 -11.41 9.58
CA LEU A 20 5.55 -11.33 10.25
C LEU A 20 5.35 -11.19 11.76
N ALA A 21 6.05 -11.99 12.55
CA ALA A 21 6.11 -11.80 13.99
C ALA A 21 6.86 -10.51 14.33
N GLY A 22 6.24 -9.64 15.12
CA GLY A 22 6.84 -8.40 15.60
C GLY A 22 7.75 -8.64 16.80
N ASN A 23 8.82 -7.84 16.90
CA ASN A 23 9.65 -7.78 18.11
C ASN A 23 9.09 -6.70 19.05
N VAL A 24 8.54 -7.11 20.19
CA VAL A 24 7.87 -6.19 21.13
C VAL A 24 8.87 -5.65 22.15
N THR A 25 8.92 -4.33 22.29
CA THR A 25 9.57 -3.64 23.41
C THR A 25 8.52 -3.15 24.40
N GLY A 26 8.72 -3.39 25.70
CA GLY A 26 7.73 -3.10 26.74
C GLY A 26 6.67 -4.19 26.88
N THR A 27 5.43 -3.82 27.18
CA THR A 27 4.33 -4.78 27.43
C THR A 27 3.06 -4.35 26.70
N VAL A 28 2.54 -5.24 25.85
CA VAL A 28 1.22 -5.07 25.22
C VAL A 28 0.14 -5.30 26.27
N PRO A 29 -0.82 -4.37 26.47
CA PRO A 29 -1.90 -4.55 27.43
C PRO A 29 -2.70 -5.84 27.18
N SER A 30 -3.01 -6.60 28.24
CA SER A 30 -3.69 -7.89 28.13
C SER A 30 -5.09 -7.80 27.53
N TRP A 31 -5.76 -6.67 27.70
CA TRP A 31 -7.08 -6.40 27.14
C TRP A 31 -7.04 -6.04 25.64
N LEU A 32 -5.87 -5.70 25.08
CA LEU A 32 -5.76 -5.32 23.68
C LEU A 32 -5.68 -6.58 22.81
N ARG A 33 -6.81 -6.93 22.20
CA ARG A 33 -6.93 -8.07 21.28
C ARG A 33 -7.72 -7.65 20.06
N GLY A 34 -7.22 -8.03 18.88
CA GLY A 34 -7.85 -7.69 17.61
C GLY A 34 -6.87 -7.19 16.57
N SER A 35 -7.40 -6.55 15.52
CA SER A 35 -6.61 -6.02 14.41
C SER A 35 -6.73 -4.51 14.32
N TYR A 36 -5.59 -3.84 14.19
CA TYR A 36 -5.51 -2.45 13.77
C TYR A 36 -5.19 -2.42 12.27
N ILE A 37 -6.08 -1.82 11.49
CA ILE A 37 -5.96 -1.72 10.04
C ILE A 37 -5.77 -0.25 9.67
N LEU A 38 -4.74 0.02 8.88
CA LEU A 38 -4.39 1.30 8.32
C LEU A 38 -4.49 1.23 6.79
N ASP A 39 -4.93 2.30 6.17
CA ASP A 39 -4.84 2.51 4.73
C ASP A 39 -3.95 3.73 4.45
N GLY A 40 -3.24 3.67 3.33
CA GLY A 40 -2.33 4.73 2.91
C GLY A 40 -1.70 4.43 1.56
N PRO A 41 -1.00 5.42 0.97
CA PRO A 41 -0.26 5.23 -0.27
C PRO A 41 0.83 4.18 -0.04
N GLY A 42 0.79 3.12 -0.84
CA GLY A 42 1.75 2.03 -0.74
C GLY A 42 2.66 1.90 -1.94
N ARG A 43 2.14 2.05 -3.17
CA ARG A 43 2.94 1.93 -4.39
C ARG A 43 2.86 3.22 -5.19
N MET A 44 4.01 3.81 -5.44
CA MET A 44 4.17 5.07 -6.14
C MET A 44 4.57 4.90 -7.61
N THR A 45 5.11 3.72 -7.97
CA THR A 45 5.63 3.49 -9.33
C THR A 45 5.04 2.25 -10.01
N PHE A 46 4.86 2.34 -11.32
CA PHE A 46 4.46 1.24 -12.21
C PHE A 46 5.34 1.28 -13.46
N GLY A 47 6.18 0.26 -13.64
CA GLY A 47 7.25 0.29 -14.63
C GLY A 47 8.18 1.48 -14.40
N GLU A 48 8.38 2.29 -15.44
CA GLU A 48 9.17 3.53 -15.39
C GLU A 48 8.33 4.77 -15.04
N SER A 49 7.02 4.63 -14.80
CA SER A 49 6.15 5.76 -14.46
C SER A 49 5.98 5.88 -12.94
N GLU A 50 5.94 7.12 -12.46
CA GLU A 50 5.81 7.50 -11.06
C GLU A 50 4.66 8.49 -10.88
N PHE A 51 3.95 8.40 -9.76
CA PHE A 51 2.92 9.36 -9.39
C PHE A 51 3.53 10.69 -8.93
N ASN A 52 2.89 11.80 -9.27
CA ASN A 52 3.37 13.15 -8.95
C ASN A 52 2.91 13.65 -7.57
N HIS A 53 1.94 12.99 -6.94
CA HIS A 53 1.31 13.45 -5.70
C HIS A 53 1.16 12.31 -4.70
N ILE A 54 1.39 12.61 -3.41
CA ILE A 54 1.36 11.63 -2.30
C ILE A 54 0.00 10.94 -2.11
N PHE A 55 -1.08 11.47 -2.68
CA PHE A 55 -2.43 10.89 -2.60
C PHE A 55 -2.80 10.02 -3.80
N ASP A 56 -1.91 9.89 -4.78
CA ASP A 56 -2.13 9.08 -5.97
C ASP A 56 -1.60 7.64 -5.81
N GLY A 57 -0.75 7.42 -4.81
CA GLY A 57 -0.18 6.11 -4.52
C GLY A 57 -1.25 5.05 -4.30
N SER A 58 -1.06 3.86 -4.87
CA SER A 58 -2.03 2.77 -4.73
C SER A 58 -2.19 2.35 -3.28
N ALA A 59 -3.44 2.20 -2.84
CA ALA A 59 -3.82 1.86 -1.47
C ALA A 59 -3.19 0.54 -1.01
N LEU A 60 -2.41 0.61 0.06
CA LEU A 60 -1.83 -0.53 0.75
C LEU A 60 -2.42 -0.63 2.15
N LEU A 61 -3.20 -1.68 2.36
CA LEU A 61 -3.74 -2.00 3.67
C LEU A 61 -2.64 -2.60 4.53
N GLN A 62 -2.39 -1.99 5.69
CA GLN A 62 -1.45 -2.48 6.69
C GLN A 62 -2.24 -3.00 7.89
N LYS A 63 -1.91 -4.20 8.39
CA LYS A 63 -2.62 -4.83 9.50
C LYS A 63 -1.65 -5.24 10.60
N PHE A 64 -1.89 -4.74 11.81
CA PHE A 64 -1.27 -5.23 13.04
C PHE A 64 -2.29 -6.07 13.80
N THR A 65 -1.94 -7.31 14.11
CA THR A 65 -2.83 -8.23 14.86
C THR A 65 -2.24 -8.48 16.23
N PHE A 66 -3.02 -8.24 17.29
CA PHE A 66 -2.64 -8.40 18.69
C PHE A 66 -3.31 -9.66 19.24
N GLU A 67 -2.52 -10.66 19.56
CA GLU A 67 -2.95 -11.95 20.12
C GLU A 67 -2.21 -12.24 21.43
N GLU A 68 -2.60 -13.31 22.13
CA GLU A 68 -1.90 -13.75 23.35
C GLU A 68 -0.48 -14.23 23.06
N THR A 69 -0.26 -14.79 21.87
CA THR A 69 1.02 -15.34 21.40
C THR A 69 1.99 -14.25 20.92
N GLY A 70 1.51 -13.03 20.70
CA GLY A 70 2.34 -11.90 20.26
C GLY A 70 1.61 -10.93 19.35
N VAL A 71 2.40 -10.10 18.64
CA VAL A 71 1.90 -9.15 17.65
C VAL A 71 2.43 -9.54 16.28
N THR A 72 1.57 -9.53 15.26
CA THR A 72 1.97 -9.79 13.87
C THR A 72 1.65 -8.62 12.96
N PHE A 73 2.43 -8.49 11.88
CA PHE A 73 2.24 -7.50 10.82
C PHE A 73 2.00 -8.18 9.47
N ALA A 74 1.05 -7.67 8.69
CA ALA A 74 0.86 -8.04 7.29
C ALA A 74 0.48 -6.80 6.46
N SER A 75 0.72 -6.84 5.16
CA SER A 75 0.30 -5.78 4.24
C SER A 75 -0.15 -6.36 2.90
N ARG A 76 -1.18 -5.76 2.29
CA ARG A 76 -1.70 -6.13 0.97
C ARG A 76 -2.25 -4.90 0.24
N PHE A 77 -2.01 -4.81 -1.06
CA PHE A 77 -2.63 -3.83 -1.92
C PHE A 77 -4.12 -4.12 -2.05
N LEU A 78 -4.91 -3.06 -1.94
CA LEU A 78 -6.30 -3.12 -2.34
C LEU A 78 -6.34 -3.38 -3.84
N GLN A 79 -7.04 -4.45 -4.25
CA GLN A 79 -7.20 -4.82 -5.66
C GLN A 79 -8.23 -3.91 -6.35
N SER A 80 -7.97 -2.60 -6.31
CA SER A 80 -8.76 -1.59 -6.97
C SER A 80 -8.56 -1.64 -8.49
N TYR A 81 -9.51 -1.10 -9.24
CA TYR A 81 -9.39 -0.96 -10.68
C TYR A 81 -8.11 -0.21 -11.11
N ALA A 82 -7.74 0.85 -10.39
CA ALA A 82 -6.51 1.60 -10.66
C ALA A 82 -5.27 0.74 -10.47
N TYR A 83 -5.16 0.04 -9.33
CA TYR A 83 -4.03 -0.82 -9.03
C TYR A 83 -3.88 -1.96 -10.06
N THR A 84 -4.97 -2.70 -10.33
CA THR A 84 -4.92 -3.84 -11.26
C THR A 84 -4.64 -3.40 -12.70
N SER A 85 -5.24 -2.30 -13.16
CA SER A 85 -5.00 -1.77 -14.51
C SER A 85 -3.55 -1.29 -14.68
N ASN A 86 -3.00 -0.61 -13.67
CA ASN A 86 -1.62 -0.12 -13.71
C ASN A 86 -0.61 -1.27 -13.61
N MET A 87 -0.91 -2.31 -12.82
CA MET A 87 -0.10 -3.54 -12.77
C MET A 87 -0.13 -4.28 -14.11
N GLU A 88 -1.29 -4.43 -14.75
CA GLU A 88 -1.41 -5.12 -16.04
C GLU A 88 -0.59 -4.42 -17.13
N HIS A 89 -0.61 -3.09 -17.15
CA HIS A 89 0.07 -2.30 -18.17
C HIS A 89 1.51 -1.94 -17.81
N GLN A 90 1.97 -2.28 -16.59
CA GLN A 90 3.26 -1.85 -16.04
C GLN A 90 3.50 -0.34 -16.23
N GLN A 91 2.43 0.45 -16.04
CA GLN A 91 2.41 1.88 -16.30
C GLN A 91 1.20 2.52 -15.61
N ILE A 92 1.28 3.81 -15.25
CA ILE A 92 0.12 4.58 -14.77
C ILE A 92 -0.81 4.89 -15.96
N VAL A 93 -1.93 4.20 -16.03
CA VAL A 93 -2.95 4.30 -17.09
C VAL A 93 -4.28 4.84 -16.58
N VAL A 94 -4.52 4.73 -15.27
CA VAL A 94 -5.63 5.38 -14.58
C VAL A 94 -5.15 6.70 -13.99
N SER A 95 -5.87 7.78 -14.29
CA SER A 95 -5.60 9.10 -13.72
C SER A 95 -6.07 9.16 -12.27
N GLU A 96 -5.23 9.74 -11.41
CA GLU A 96 -5.51 10.00 -10.00
C GLU A 96 -5.57 11.52 -9.75
N PHE A 97 -5.52 11.94 -8.49
CA PHE A 97 -5.69 13.35 -8.11
C PHE A 97 -4.65 14.29 -8.74
N GLY A 98 -3.37 13.95 -8.66
CA GLY A 98 -2.26 14.79 -9.14
C GLY A 98 -1.53 14.25 -10.39
N THR A 99 -1.95 13.10 -10.91
CA THR A 99 -1.26 12.38 -11.98
C THR A 99 -2.22 11.99 -13.08
N THR A 100 -1.93 12.44 -14.30
CA THR A 100 -2.69 12.04 -15.48
C THR A 100 -2.17 10.71 -16.01
N GLY A 101 -3.06 9.72 -16.14
CA GLY A 101 -2.73 8.42 -16.72
C GLY A 101 -2.45 8.50 -18.21
N LYS A 102 -1.56 7.64 -18.69
CA LYS A 102 -1.24 7.54 -20.12
C LYS A 102 -2.36 6.80 -20.85
N SER A 103 -2.68 7.27 -22.05
CA SER A 103 -3.65 6.61 -22.92
C SER A 103 -3.15 5.22 -23.33
N VAL A 104 -4.01 4.21 -23.17
CA VAL A 104 -3.77 2.86 -23.70
C VAL A 104 -4.64 2.62 -24.94
N ALA A 105 -4.14 1.81 -25.87
CA ALA A 105 -4.89 1.46 -27.07
C ALA A 105 -6.24 0.79 -26.69
N LYS A 106 -7.31 1.12 -27.43
CA LYS A 106 -8.72 0.80 -27.15
C LYS A 106 -9.10 -0.69 -27.00
N GLY A 107 -8.14 -1.62 -27.02
CA GLY A 107 -8.38 -3.07 -27.01
C GLY A 107 -8.02 -3.81 -25.72
N LYS A 108 -7.52 -3.14 -24.67
CA LYS A 108 -6.97 -3.81 -23.47
C LYS A 108 -7.55 -3.36 -22.12
N LEU A 109 -8.60 -2.53 -22.10
CA LEU A 109 -9.32 -2.26 -20.85
C LEU A 109 -10.47 -3.26 -20.74
N GLY A 110 -10.25 -4.32 -19.97
CA GLY A 110 -11.30 -5.25 -19.56
C GLY A 110 -12.39 -4.51 -18.79
N LYS A 111 -13.65 -4.90 -19.04
CA LYS A 111 -14.84 -4.38 -18.35
C LYS A 111 -14.82 -4.69 -16.86
#